data_AF-A0A0K3C6U9-F1
#
_entry.id   AF-A0A0K3C6U9-F1
#
_cell.length_a   1.000
_cell.length_b   1.000
_cell.length_c   1.000
_cell.angle_alpha   90.00
_cell.angle_beta   90.00
_cell.angle_gamma   90.00
#
_symmetry.space_group_name_H-M   'P 1'
#
loop_
_entity.id
_entity.type
_entity.pdbx_description
1 polymer ?
#
loop_
_entity_poly.entity_id
_entity_poly.type
_entity_poly.pdbx_seq_one_letter_code
_entity_poly.pdbx_strand_id
1 'polypeptide(L)'
;MESAEREREQQRQRRAHLKGRVVFVPEMAELSDGSEDKGSSRSDSQLPLSISALWTTHKKATRACWDEEWRRSTVGRQLFAASPITSRSAKYYNGLSRRQATLLCRLRTGPSSLNAHRAIFDSTRDPLCVCGEEEDREHILIACPLYHNACQLLFRHLRPRKPPTTSQLLGNPSYREPVLDFLDRTGRFPRLA
;
A
#
# COMPACT_ATOMS: atom_id res chain seq x y z
N MET A 1 -14.28 35.50 -2.86
CA MET A 1 -14.09 34.69 -4.08
C MET A 1 -12.69 34.83 -4.66
N GLU A 2 -12.08 36.02 -4.62
CA GLU A 2 -10.70 36.30 -5.10
C GLU A 2 -9.59 35.42 -4.50
N SER A 3 -9.69 35.01 -3.24
CA SER A 3 -8.64 34.19 -2.58
C SER A 3 -8.53 32.77 -3.17
N ALA A 4 -9.65 32.20 -3.62
CA ALA A 4 -9.69 30.84 -4.16
C ALA A 4 -9.14 30.78 -5.60
N GLU A 5 -9.21 31.88 -6.34
CA GLU A 5 -8.64 31.98 -7.69
C GLU A 5 -7.12 32.15 -7.63
N ARG A 6 -6.62 32.96 -6.69
CA ARG A 6 -5.19 33.13 -6.45
C ARG A 6 -4.49 31.84 -6.01
N GLU A 7 -5.15 30.99 -5.20
CA GLU A 7 -4.62 29.67 -4.85
C GLU A 7 -4.54 28.72 -6.06
N ARG A 8 -5.54 28.75 -6.94
CA ARG A 8 -5.55 27.92 -8.16
C ARG A 8 -4.45 28.35 -9.14
N GLU A 9 -4.20 29.65 -9.26
CA GLU A 9 -3.11 30.24 -10.05
C GLU A 9 -1.74 29.76 -9.54
N GLN A 10 -1.50 29.87 -8.23
CA GLN A 10 -0.26 29.42 -7.60
C GLN A 10 -0.04 27.91 -7.75
N GLN A 11 -1.10 27.11 -7.67
CA GLN A 11 -1.01 25.66 -7.84
C GLN A 11 -0.71 25.26 -9.28
N ARG A 12 -1.21 26.02 -10.27
CA ARG A 12 -0.86 25.86 -11.69
C ARG A 12 0.60 26.22 -11.96
N GLN A 13 1.09 27.32 -11.40
CA GLN A 13 2.49 27.74 -11.55
C GLN A 13 3.48 26.74 -10.93
N ARG A 14 3.19 26.20 -9.74
CA ARG A 14 4.01 25.14 -9.10
C ARG A 14 4.06 23.86 -9.94
N ARG A 15 2.95 23.47 -10.58
CA ARG A 15 2.90 22.30 -11.47
C ARG A 15 3.70 22.52 -12.76
N ALA A 16 3.70 23.74 -13.31
CA ALA A 16 4.50 24.08 -14.48
C ALA A 16 6.01 24.05 -14.16
N HIS A 17 6.41 24.60 -13.01
CA HIS A 17 7.80 24.57 -12.55
C HIS A 17 8.34 23.15 -12.31
N LEU A 18 7.52 22.23 -11.77
CA LEU A 18 7.92 20.83 -11.64
C LEU A 18 8.07 20.10 -12.98
N LYS A 19 7.28 20.46 -14.01
CA LYS A 19 7.42 19.90 -15.36
C LYS A 19 8.70 20.37 -16.06
N GLY A 20 9.16 21.59 -15.79
CA GLY A 20 10.41 22.12 -16.37
C GLY A 20 11.70 21.54 -15.79
N ARG A 21 11.64 20.86 -14.64
CA ARG A 21 12.83 20.35 -13.91
C ARG A 21 13.16 18.88 -14.16
N VAL A 22 12.49 18.24 -15.11
CA VAL A 22 12.86 16.90 -15.59
C VAL A 22 13.90 17.07 -16.70
N VAL A 23 15.10 17.50 -16.31
CA VAL A 23 16.27 17.45 -17.20
C VAL A 23 16.65 15.98 -17.31
N PHE A 24 16.42 15.42 -18.49
CA PHE A 24 16.84 14.10 -18.90
C PHE A 24 18.38 14.06 -18.93
N VAL A 25 18.99 13.18 -18.14
CA VAL A 25 20.43 12.89 -18.21
C VAL A 25 20.61 11.71 -19.17
N PRO A 26 21.21 11.88 -20.36
CA PRO A 26 21.54 10.78 -21.25
C PRO A 26 22.97 10.32 -20.97
N GLU A 27 23.12 9.33 -20.10
CA GLU A 27 24.41 8.68 -19.84
C GLU A 27 24.28 7.16 -20.02
N MET A 28 23.74 6.70 -21.16
CA MET A 28 23.72 5.28 -21.54
C MET A 28 23.61 5.12 -23.07
N ALA A 29 24.49 5.78 -23.84
CA ALA A 29 24.48 5.71 -25.31
C ALA A 29 25.82 5.30 -25.94
N GLU A 30 26.77 4.77 -25.18
CA GLU A 30 28.04 4.29 -25.75
C GLU A 30 28.33 2.84 -25.36
N LEU A 31 27.75 1.91 -26.11
CA LEU A 31 28.33 0.60 -26.40
C LEU A 31 27.84 0.16 -27.78
N SER A 32 28.57 0.53 -28.83
CA SER A 32 28.45 -0.10 -30.14
C SER A 32 29.78 0.02 -30.87
N ASP A 33 30.53 -1.08 -30.94
CA ASP A 33 31.47 -1.30 -32.02
C ASP A 33 31.61 -2.81 -32.32
N GLY A 34 31.58 -3.13 -33.61
CA GLY A 34 32.07 -4.39 -34.19
C GLY A 34 31.12 -5.58 -34.33
N SER A 35 30.35 -5.65 -35.42
CA SER A 35 30.52 -6.74 -36.42
C SER A 35 29.53 -6.62 -37.59
N GLU A 36 30.08 -6.58 -38.81
CA GLU A 36 29.34 -6.84 -40.05
C GLU A 36 29.29 -8.36 -40.27
N ASP A 37 28.11 -8.93 -40.57
CA ASP A 37 28.03 -9.98 -41.59
C ASP A 37 26.62 -10.18 -42.17
N LYS A 38 26.58 -10.45 -43.47
CA LYS A 38 25.39 -10.49 -44.35
C LYS A 38 24.54 -11.74 -44.16
N GLY A 39 23.21 -11.58 -44.21
CA GLY A 39 22.28 -12.68 -44.36
C GLY A 39 20.81 -12.22 -44.41
N SER A 40 20.33 -11.87 -45.60
CA SER A 40 18.94 -11.50 -45.84
C SER A 40 18.00 -12.71 -45.65
N SER A 41 17.35 -12.78 -44.49
CA SER A 41 16.02 -13.37 -44.33
C SER A 41 15.10 -12.23 -43.90
N ARG A 42 14.03 -11.98 -44.68
CA ARG A 42 12.97 -11.01 -44.32
C ARG A 42 12.29 -11.50 -43.05
N SER A 43 12.86 -11.18 -41.91
CA SER A 43 12.17 -11.28 -40.62
C SER A 43 11.19 -10.13 -40.54
N ASP A 44 9.97 -10.51 -40.20
CA ASP A 44 8.82 -9.65 -39.91
C ASP A 44 9.30 -8.46 -39.08
N SER A 45 9.46 -7.31 -39.73
CA SER A 45 10.16 -6.16 -39.16
C SER A 45 9.23 -5.51 -38.16
N GLN A 46 9.22 -6.04 -36.94
CA GLN A 46 8.51 -5.42 -35.82
C GLN A 46 8.95 -3.96 -35.75
N LEU A 47 8.02 -3.06 -36.06
CA LEU A 47 8.23 -1.63 -35.96
C LEU A 47 8.83 -1.32 -34.58
N PRO A 48 9.82 -0.42 -34.50
CA PRO A 48 10.46 -0.10 -33.24
C PRO A 48 9.40 0.29 -32.21
N LEU A 49 9.43 -0.39 -31.06
CA LEU A 49 8.53 -0.10 -29.96
C LEU A 49 8.65 1.38 -29.61
N SER A 50 7.50 2.05 -29.44
CA SER A 50 7.50 3.43 -28.95
C SER A 50 8.28 3.55 -27.63
N ILE A 51 8.88 4.71 -27.37
CA ILE A 51 9.56 4.99 -26.09
C ILE A 51 8.64 4.68 -24.90
N SER A 52 7.35 5.00 -25.03
CA SER A 52 6.33 4.66 -24.04
C SER A 52 6.23 3.16 -23.79
N ALA A 53 6.22 2.35 -24.85
CA ALA A 53 6.17 0.89 -24.76
C ALA A 53 7.44 0.31 -24.11
N LEU A 54 8.62 0.82 -24.47
CA LEU A 54 9.89 0.44 -23.84
C LEU A 54 9.92 0.80 -22.35
N TRP A 55 9.34 1.95 -21.98
CA TRP A 55 9.26 2.37 -20.59
C TRP A 55 8.30 1.53 -19.75
N THR A 56 7.15 1.14 -20.31
CA THR A 56 6.22 0.23 -19.63
C THR A 56 6.80 -1.17 -19.46
N THR A 57 7.50 -1.70 -20.47
CA THR A 57 8.15 -3.02 -20.37
C THR A 57 9.25 -2.99 -19.31
N HIS A 58 10.11 -1.97 -19.31
CA HIS A 58 11.13 -1.78 -18.30
C HIS A 58 10.54 -1.69 -16.89
N LYS A 59 9.56 -0.81 -16.65
CA LYS A 59 8.88 -0.70 -15.35
C LYS A 59 8.25 -2.00 -14.89
N LYS A 60 7.67 -2.78 -15.82
CA LYS A 60 7.08 -4.08 -15.51
C LYS A 60 8.16 -5.07 -15.10
N ALA A 61 9.28 -5.13 -15.82
CA ALA A 61 10.42 -5.99 -15.51
C ALA A 61 11.03 -5.63 -14.14
N THR A 62 11.31 -4.35 -13.88
CA THR A 62 11.84 -3.89 -12.58
C THR A 62 10.95 -4.30 -11.41
N ARG A 63 9.63 -4.10 -11.54
CA ARG A 63 8.66 -4.52 -10.50
C ARG A 63 8.67 -6.02 -10.27
N ALA A 64 8.76 -6.82 -11.35
CA ALA A 64 8.82 -8.26 -11.25
C ALA A 64 10.11 -8.73 -10.55
N CYS A 65 11.26 -8.13 -10.87
CA CYS A 65 12.52 -8.40 -10.18
C CYS A 65 12.43 -8.07 -8.69
N TRP A 66 11.90 -6.91 -8.32
CA TRP A 66 11.73 -6.53 -6.91
C TRP A 66 10.74 -7.42 -6.17
N ASP A 67 9.64 -7.82 -6.81
CA ASP A 67 8.66 -8.72 -6.20
C ASP A 67 9.26 -10.13 -5.96
N GLU A 68 10.12 -10.61 -6.87
CA GLU A 68 10.81 -11.89 -6.72
C GLU A 68 11.93 -11.83 -5.67
N GLU A 69 12.72 -10.76 -5.68
CA GLU A 69 13.74 -10.51 -4.66
C GLU A 69 13.11 -10.44 -3.26
N TRP A 70 12.00 -9.71 -3.11
CA TRP A 70 11.24 -9.66 -1.87
C TRP A 70 10.71 -11.03 -1.44
N ARG A 71 10.20 -11.82 -2.39
CA ARG A 71 9.71 -13.17 -2.13
C ARG A 71 10.81 -14.08 -1.59
N ARG A 72 12.02 -14.00 -2.17
CA ARG A 72 13.18 -14.83 -1.81
C ARG A 72 13.92 -14.35 -0.57
N SER A 73 13.83 -13.06 -0.24
CA SER A 73 14.51 -12.48 0.90
C SER A 73 13.97 -13.03 2.23
N THR A 74 14.88 -13.23 3.19
CA THR A 74 14.61 -13.56 4.60
C THR A 74 14.54 -12.31 5.47
N VAL A 75 14.90 -11.14 4.94
CA VAL A 75 14.87 -9.89 5.70
C VAL A 75 13.43 -9.39 5.78
N GLY A 76 12.97 -9.04 6.98
CA GLY A 76 11.64 -8.45 7.17
C GLY A 76 10.48 -9.42 6.91
N ARG A 77 10.68 -10.74 7.04
CA ARG A 77 9.62 -11.75 6.78
C ARG A 77 8.33 -11.50 7.55
N GLN A 78 8.38 -10.91 8.73
CA GLN A 78 7.20 -10.51 9.49
C GLN A 78 6.27 -9.56 8.71
N LEU A 79 6.84 -8.75 7.81
CA LEU A 79 6.09 -7.83 6.94
C LEU A 79 5.56 -8.51 5.67
N PHE A 80 6.06 -9.71 5.33
CA PHE A 80 5.66 -10.43 4.13
C PHE A 80 4.17 -10.79 4.14
N ALA A 81 3.62 -11.14 5.31
CA ALA A 81 2.19 -11.40 5.49
C ALA A 81 1.33 -10.18 5.13
N ALA A 82 1.83 -8.97 5.41
CA ALA A 82 1.12 -7.73 5.13
C ALA A 82 1.21 -7.31 3.65
N SER A 83 2.36 -7.55 3.01
CA SER A 83 2.63 -7.13 1.63
C SER A 83 3.50 -8.16 0.90
N PRO A 84 2.91 -9.28 0.43
CA PRO A 84 3.66 -10.30 -0.30
C PRO A 84 4.10 -9.83 -1.71
N ILE A 85 3.49 -8.76 -2.21
CA ILE A 85 3.84 -8.14 -3.50
C ILE A 85 4.14 -6.66 -3.24
N THR A 86 5.41 -6.30 -3.15
CA THR A 86 5.88 -4.95 -2.79
C THR A 86 5.41 -3.92 -3.80
N SER A 87 5.40 -4.26 -5.09
CA SER A 87 4.96 -3.38 -6.18
C SER A 87 3.47 -2.98 -6.08
N ARG A 88 2.66 -3.71 -5.31
CA ARG A 88 1.22 -3.45 -5.12
C ARG A 88 0.89 -2.77 -3.78
N SER A 89 1.86 -2.62 -2.88
CA SER A 89 1.66 -2.05 -1.54
C SER A 89 1.05 -0.63 -1.57
N ALA A 90 1.48 0.21 -2.52
CA ALA A 90 0.99 1.57 -2.68
C ALA A 90 -0.52 1.65 -2.96
N LYS A 91 -1.10 0.63 -3.61
CA LYS A 91 -2.53 0.62 -3.96
C LYS A 91 -3.43 0.65 -2.74
N TYR A 92 -2.97 0.08 -1.62
CA TYR A 92 -3.75 0.07 -0.37
C TYR A 92 -3.91 1.45 0.23
N TYR A 93 -2.93 2.33 0.05
CA TYR A 93 -2.92 3.64 0.70
C TYR A 93 -3.33 4.77 -0.24
N ASN A 94 -3.55 4.48 -1.52
CA ASN A 94 -3.90 5.49 -2.51
C ASN A 94 -5.22 6.20 -2.17
N GLY A 95 -5.20 7.53 -2.10
CA GLY A 95 -6.36 8.35 -1.75
C GLY A 95 -6.73 8.37 -0.26
N LEU A 96 -5.98 7.68 0.60
CA LEU A 96 -6.20 7.78 2.05
C LEU A 96 -5.58 9.06 2.61
N SER A 97 -6.22 9.62 3.64
CA SER A 97 -5.56 10.62 4.48
C SER A 97 -4.34 10.02 5.18
N ARG A 98 -3.42 10.88 5.64
CA ARG A 98 -2.23 10.45 6.39
C ARG A 98 -2.61 9.60 7.61
N ARG A 99 -3.62 10.04 8.37
CA ARG A 99 -4.15 9.32 9.55
C ARG A 99 -4.61 7.91 9.19
N GLN A 100 -5.47 7.79 8.17
CA GLN A 100 -6.00 6.50 7.72
C GLN A 100 -4.87 5.57 7.23
N ALA A 101 -3.93 6.10 6.44
CA ALA A 101 -2.80 5.32 5.94
C ALA A 101 -1.89 4.82 7.07
N THR A 102 -1.58 5.67 8.06
CA THR A 102 -0.79 5.30 9.24
C THR A 102 -1.49 4.22 10.05
N LEU A 103 -2.78 4.39 10.35
CA LEU A 103 -3.57 3.41 11.10
C LEU A 103 -3.59 2.05 10.39
N LEU A 104 -3.93 2.05 9.10
CA LEU A 104 -4.00 0.82 8.32
C LEU A 104 -2.62 0.15 8.20
N CYS A 105 -1.55 0.91 8.01
CA CYS A 105 -0.19 0.39 7.95
C CYS A 105 0.20 -0.30 9.26
N ARG A 106 -0.08 0.35 10.40
CA ARG A 106 0.17 -0.18 11.75
C ARG A 106 -0.56 -1.49 12.02
N LEU A 107 -1.86 -1.54 11.70
CA LEU A 107 -2.66 -2.77 11.85
C LEU A 107 -2.19 -3.90 10.94
N ARG A 108 -1.80 -3.58 9.70
CA ARG A 108 -1.30 -4.57 8.73
C ARG A 108 0.05 -5.15 9.15
N THR A 109 0.95 -4.30 9.60
CA THR A 109 2.35 -4.69 9.88
C THR A 109 2.53 -5.26 11.28
N GLY A 110 1.60 -4.99 12.21
CA GLY A 110 1.64 -5.49 13.59
C GLY A 110 1.86 -4.37 14.62
N PRO A 111 2.82 -3.45 14.43
CA PRO A 111 3.05 -2.33 15.35
C PRO A 111 1.83 -1.43 15.46
N SER A 112 1.02 -1.65 16.50
CA SER A 112 -0.26 -0.97 16.67
C SER A 112 -0.37 -0.35 18.07
N SER A 113 -1.37 0.53 18.24
CA SER A 113 -1.70 1.12 19.53
C SER A 113 -2.64 0.26 20.38
N LEU A 114 -2.79 -1.01 20.00
CA LEU A 114 -3.55 -2.01 20.74
C LEU A 114 -2.77 -2.43 21.99
N ASN A 115 -3.50 -2.77 23.06
CA ASN A 115 -2.92 -2.98 24.37
C ASN A 115 -1.97 -4.18 24.39
N ALA A 116 -2.30 -5.29 23.71
CA ALA A 116 -1.42 -6.44 23.59
C ALA A 116 -0.03 -6.05 23.06
N HIS A 117 0.03 -5.30 21.96
CA HIS A 117 1.30 -4.83 21.39
C HIS A 117 2.02 -3.82 22.31
N ARG A 118 1.27 -2.96 23.03
CA ARG A 118 1.85 -1.96 23.93
C ARG A 118 2.45 -2.60 25.19
N ALA A 119 1.86 -3.67 25.71
CA ALA A 119 2.31 -4.38 26.90
C ALA A 119 3.66 -5.08 26.69
N ILE A 120 3.99 -5.47 25.45
CA ILE A 120 5.31 -6.02 25.08
C ILE A 120 6.45 -5.09 25.50
N PHE A 121 6.27 -3.78 25.39
CA PHE A 121 7.31 -2.79 25.68
C PHE A 121 7.18 -2.13 27.06
N ASP A 122 6.04 -2.32 27.71
CA ASP A 122 5.71 -1.66 28.97
C ASP A 122 4.86 -2.62 29.81
N SER A 123 5.54 -3.34 30.70
CA SER A 123 4.92 -4.36 31.57
C SER A 123 3.93 -3.77 32.58
N THR A 124 3.89 -2.45 32.75
CA THR A 124 2.89 -1.77 33.60
C THR A 124 1.53 -1.67 32.91
N ARG A 125 1.47 -1.96 31.61
CA ARG A 125 0.24 -1.91 30.83
C ARG A 125 -0.47 -3.24 30.82
N ASP A 126 -1.76 -3.15 31.07
CA ASP A 126 -2.68 -4.26 30.88
C ASP A 126 -2.83 -4.56 29.37
N PRO A 127 -2.54 -5.79 28.90
CA PRO A 127 -2.74 -6.18 27.50
C PRO A 127 -4.22 -6.36 27.13
N LEU A 128 -5.12 -6.35 28.11
CA LEU A 128 -6.52 -6.70 27.90
C LEU A 128 -7.35 -5.54 27.32
N CYS A 129 -8.41 -5.93 26.62
CA CYS A 129 -9.52 -5.09 26.23
C CYS A 129 -10.46 -4.91 27.43
N VAL A 130 -11.31 -3.88 27.39
CA VAL A 130 -12.33 -3.66 28.41
C VAL A 130 -13.29 -4.84 28.56
N CYS A 131 -13.46 -5.67 27.52
CA CYS A 131 -14.26 -6.89 27.61
C CYS A 131 -13.56 -8.07 28.32
N GLY A 132 -12.29 -7.92 28.70
CA GLY A 132 -11.52 -8.93 29.43
C GLY A 132 -10.64 -9.86 28.59
N GLU A 133 -10.73 -9.79 27.26
CA GLU A 133 -9.90 -10.58 26.35
C GLU A 133 -8.64 -9.81 25.93
N GLU A 134 -7.59 -10.50 25.49
CA GLU A 134 -6.38 -9.85 24.99
C GLU A 134 -6.70 -8.94 23.80
N GLU A 135 -6.27 -7.67 23.89
CA GLU A 135 -6.59 -6.69 22.88
C GLU A 135 -5.61 -6.75 21.71
N ASP A 136 -5.84 -7.70 20.81
CA ASP A 136 -5.13 -7.80 19.55
C ASP A 136 -6.02 -7.41 18.35
N ARG A 137 -5.44 -7.45 17.15
CA ARG A 137 -6.13 -7.07 15.91
C ARG A 137 -7.27 -8.03 15.57
N GLU A 138 -7.12 -9.31 15.90
CA GLU A 138 -8.08 -10.37 15.63
C GLU A 138 -9.31 -10.16 16.52
N HIS A 139 -9.07 -9.92 17.81
CA HIS A 139 -10.07 -9.56 18.79
C HIS A 139 -10.84 -8.32 18.34
N ILE A 140 -10.16 -7.20 18.09
CA ILE A 140 -10.83 -5.93 17.75
C ILE A 140 -11.66 -6.03 16.46
N LEU A 141 -11.12 -6.63 15.39
CA LEU A 141 -11.77 -6.60 14.07
C LEU A 141 -12.82 -7.69 13.88
N ILE A 142 -12.80 -8.76 14.68
CA ILE A 142 -13.62 -9.96 14.44
C ILE A 142 -14.43 -10.36 15.68
N ALA A 143 -13.78 -10.49 16.84
CA ALA A 143 -14.35 -11.22 17.97
C ALA A 143 -14.91 -10.34 19.11
N CYS A 144 -14.50 -9.08 19.19
CA CYS A 144 -14.79 -8.24 20.34
C CYS A 144 -16.30 -7.98 20.50
N PRO A 145 -16.90 -8.35 21.64
CA PRO A 145 -18.33 -8.14 21.87
C PRO A 145 -18.70 -6.66 21.97
N LEU A 146 -17.78 -5.80 22.42
CA LEU A 146 -18.01 -4.35 22.50
C LEU A 146 -18.18 -3.71 21.12
N TYR A 147 -17.57 -4.32 20.09
CA TYR A 147 -17.62 -3.84 18.71
C TYR A 147 -18.52 -4.70 17.82
N HIS A 148 -19.34 -5.58 18.41
CA HIS A 148 -20.17 -6.54 17.68
C HIS A 148 -21.04 -5.87 16.59
N ASN A 149 -21.68 -4.76 16.91
CA ASN A 149 -22.51 -4.02 15.94
C ASN A 149 -21.69 -3.49 14.75
N ALA A 150 -20.49 -2.97 15.01
CA ALA A 150 -19.60 -2.51 13.96
C ALA A 150 -19.07 -3.69 13.13
N CYS A 151 -18.74 -4.82 13.76
CA CYS A 151 -18.35 -6.06 13.07
C CYS A 151 -19.48 -6.58 12.17
N GLN A 152 -20.72 -6.59 12.66
CA GLN A 152 -21.88 -6.99 11.86
C GLN A 152 -22.06 -6.10 10.62
N LEU A 153 -21.94 -4.78 10.77
CA LEU A 153 -22.02 -3.85 9.64
C LEU A 153 -20.90 -4.10 8.63
N LEU A 154 -19.66 -4.25 9.12
CA LEU A 154 -18.51 -4.60 8.30
C LEU A 154 -18.79 -5.88 7.49
N PHE A 155 -19.18 -6.97 8.15
CA PHE A 155 -19.45 -8.25 7.47
C PHE A 155 -20.66 -8.20 6.55
N ARG A 156 -21.68 -7.39 6.86
CA ARG A 156 -22.81 -7.16 5.95
C ARG A 156 -22.40 -6.46 4.66
N HIS A 157 -21.47 -5.50 4.74
CA HIS A 157 -20.91 -4.85 3.56
C HIS A 157 -20.01 -5.79 2.75
N LEU A 158 -19.21 -6.62 3.42
CA LEU A 158 -18.27 -7.53 2.76
C LEU A 158 -18.94 -8.80 2.19
N ARG A 159 -20.09 -9.21 2.75
CA ARG A 159 -20.80 -10.47 2.44
C ARG A 159 -19.86 -11.68 2.30
N PRO A 160 -19.00 -11.95 3.30
CA PRO A 160 -18.02 -13.00 3.17
C PRO A 160 -18.70 -14.38 3.31
N ARG A 161 -18.27 -15.36 2.52
CA ARG A 161 -18.79 -16.75 2.59
C ARG A 161 -18.43 -17.45 3.90
N LYS A 162 -17.37 -17.02 4.56
CA LYS A 162 -16.82 -17.52 5.83
C LYS A 162 -16.31 -16.33 6.64
N PRO A 163 -16.24 -16.41 7.98
CA PRO A 163 -15.64 -15.34 8.78
C PRO A 163 -14.21 -15.07 8.26
N PRO A 164 -13.92 -13.84 7.79
CA PRO A 164 -12.62 -13.54 7.21
C PRO A 164 -11.56 -13.45 8.31
N THR A 165 -10.35 -13.94 8.04
CA THR A 165 -9.20 -13.73 8.92
C THR A 165 -8.76 -12.26 8.88
N THR A 166 -8.08 -11.77 9.93
CA THR A 166 -7.61 -10.38 9.94
C THR A 166 -6.67 -10.07 8.79
N SER A 167 -5.81 -11.02 8.43
CA SER A 167 -4.95 -10.91 7.24
C SER A 167 -5.74 -10.70 5.95
N GLN A 168 -6.94 -11.28 5.81
CA GLN A 168 -7.81 -11.07 4.65
C GLN A 168 -8.50 -9.71 4.69
N LEU A 169 -8.97 -9.29 5.87
CA LEU A 169 -9.59 -7.97 6.08
C LEU A 169 -8.62 -6.84 5.75
N LEU A 170 -7.39 -6.92 6.29
CA LEU A 170 -6.38 -5.88 6.15
C LEU A 170 -5.55 -6.02 4.86
N GLY A 171 -5.56 -7.20 4.25
CA GLY A 171 -4.81 -7.54 3.04
C GLY A 171 -5.61 -7.46 1.74
N ASN A 172 -6.88 -7.04 1.75
CA ASN A 172 -7.65 -6.85 0.53
C ASN A 172 -7.98 -5.36 0.31
N PRO A 173 -7.50 -4.71 -0.77
CA PRO A 173 -7.81 -3.31 -1.05
C PRO A 173 -9.31 -3.01 -1.14
N SER A 174 -10.13 -3.97 -1.57
CA SER A 174 -11.58 -3.80 -1.66
C SER A 174 -12.27 -3.70 -0.29
N TYR A 175 -11.63 -4.20 0.77
CA TYR A 175 -12.18 -4.17 2.14
C TYR A 175 -11.73 -2.94 2.93
N ARG A 176 -10.81 -2.17 2.35
CA ARG A 176 -10.18 -1.00 2.98
C ARG A 176 -11.18 0.01 3.50
N GLU A 177 -12.11 0.46 2.66
CA GLU A 177 -13.08 1.49 3.05
C GLU A 177 -14.03 1.00 4.15
N PRO A 178 -14.65 -0.19 4.05
CA PRO A 178 -15.41 -0.78 5.15
C PRO A 178 -14.60 -0.92 6.46
N VAL A 179 -13.33 -1.33 6.38
CA VAL A 179 -12.47 -1.45 7.57
C VAL A 179 -12.20 -0.07 8.18
N LEU A 180 -11.96 0.97 7.37
CA LEU A 180 -11.77 2.33 7.90
C LEU A 180 -13.04 2.87 8.56
N ASP A 181 -14.22 2.65 7.96
CA ASP A 181 -15.51 3.03 8.56
C ASP A 181 -15.74 2.30 9.89
N PHE A 182 -15.40 1.01 9.96
CA PHE A 182 -15.39 0.26 11.22
C PHE A 182 -14.48 0.94 12.27
N LEU A 183 -13.24 1.27 11.91
CA LEU A 183 -12.27 1.86 12.84
C LEU A 183 -12.70 3.24 13.34
N ASP A 184 -13.33 4.05 12.48
CA ASP A 184 -13.85 5.36 12.88
C ASP A 184 -15.08 5.20 13.80
N ARG A 185 -15.98 4.24 13.54
CA ARG A 185 -17.15 3.96 14.40
C ARG A 185 -16.78 3.45 15.79
N THR A 186 -15.77 2.60 15.89
CA THR A 186 -15.33 2.04 17.19
C THR A 186 -14.69 3.09 18.09
N GLY A 187 -14.21 4.21 17.52
CA GLY A 187 -13.53 5.27 18.28
C GLY A 187 -12.25 4.83 18.98
N ARG A 188 -11.78 3.59 18.75
CA ARG A 188 -10.66 2.98 19.49
C ARG A 188 -9.31 3.62 19.18
N PHE A 189 -9.20 4.30 18.04
CA PHE A 189 -7.97 4.93 17.54
C PHE A 189 -8.06 6.46 17.45
N PRO A 190 -8.27 7.18 18.57
CA PRO A 190 -8.49 8.62 18.54
C PRO A 190 -7.19 9.42 18.32
N ARG A 191 -6.03 8.88 18.71
CA ARG A 191 -4.75 9.62 18.80
C ARG A 191 -3.75 9.38 17.65
N LEU A 192 -4.19 8.76 16.56
CA LEU A 192 -3.33 8.64 15.38
C LEU A 192 -3.40 9.94 14.58
N ALA A 193 -2.70 10.97 15.05
CA ALA A 193 -2.36 12.17 14.30
C ALA A 193 -1.13 11.91 13.43
#